data_AF-G0W5C2-F1
#
_entry.id   AF-G0W5C2-F1
#
_cell.length_a   1.000
_cell.length_b   1.000
_cell.length_c   1.000
_cell.angle_alpha   90.00
_cell.angle_beta   90.00
_cell.angle_gamma   90.00
#
_symmetry.space_group_name_H-M   'P 1'
#
loop_
_entity.id
_entity.type
_entity.pdbx_description
1 polymer ?
#
loop_
_entity_poly.entity_id
_entity_poly.type
_entity_poly.pdbx_seq_one_letter_code
_entity_poly.pdbx_strand_id
1 'polypeptide(L)'
;MKYSDIFGQNKHPQDEMTDSKAEPKDYSVQKEGKDIDIQNSNEEQSLLKIVKLYSNQIIDIANKYFPTLVPTIEKRWISLRKNLFHDMVFGNSFIYPIQGALEVVTTRVYWKYIAVFGVSYVITFFVIGGLYYLTLLPIVLSWSMLFLGPIGFVLAHLQWVLQTNALTSIISSKLVLPFINDRIYDMALVMNGGEDFLNKGKLIRKVKSKTKKDLKIDSTTSKEKESQWIVRKTWSILKFFRNTIITISLTLLSMVPLIGPPIVNQIMAPSRSFSYMTRYFYLKGFNHKEAKDFQYENYGHFVCFGMASGILEFLPFISIITMASNTIGAAKWSLALNERENKLKKNE
;
A
#
# COMPACT_ATOMS: atom_id res chain seq x y z
N MET A 1 -12.80 -15.93 -14.42
CA MET A 1 -11.58 -15.18 -14.80
C MET A 1 -10.73 -14.90 -13.57
N LYS A 2 -9.55 -15.50 -13.45
CA LYS A 2 -8.58 -15.13 -12.41
C LYS A 2 -7.74 -13.97 -12.96
N TYR A 3 -7.60 -12.88 -12.20
CA TYR A 3 -6.77 -11.73 -12.61
C TYR A 3 -5.26 -12.07 -12.73
N SER A 4 -4.85 -13.29 -12.32
CA SER A 4 -3.50 -13.82 -12.55
C SER A 4 -3.13 -13.98 -14.03
N ASP A 5 -4.12 -13.99 -14.92
CA ASP A 5 -3.92 -14.26 -16.34
C ASP A 5 -3.61 -12.96 -17.13
N ILE A 6 -3.58 -11.82 -16.44
CA ILE A 6 -3.28 -10.49 -17.01
C ILE A 6 -1.78 -10.25 -17.20
N PHE A 7 -0.92 -11.05 -16.55
CA PHE A 7 0.53 -10.92 -16.61
C PHE A 7 1.13 -12.26 -17.07
N GLY A 8 1.44 -12.34 -18.37
CA GLY A 8 1.84 -13.56 -19.06
C GLY A 8 3.10 -14.22 -18.51
N GLN A 9 3.04 -15.54 -18.38
CA GLN A 9 4.16 -16.43 -18.10
C GLN A 9 4.95 -16.69 -19.39
N ASN A 10 6.26 -16.45 -19.38
CA ASN A 10 7.18 -17.03 -20.36
C ASN A 10 7.77 -18.33 -19.78
N LYS A 11 7.79 -19.39 -20.60
CA LYS A 11 8.29 -20.73 -20.28
C LYS A 11 9.72 -20.97 -20.81
N HIS A 12 10.42 -21.85 -20.08
CA HIS A 12 11.53 -22.76 -20.45
C HIS A 12 13.00 -22.26 -20.48
N PRO A 13 14.01 -23.16 -20.34
CA PRO A 13 14.00 -24.59 -19.97
C PRO A 13 14.95 -24.99 -18.80
N GLN A 14 14.76 -26.23 -18.32
CA GLN A 14 15.65 -26.98 -17.41
C GLN A 14 16.96 -27.35 -18.11
N ASP A 15 18.05 -27.52 -17.34
CA ASP A 15 19.13 -28.47 -17.66
C ASP A 15 19.81 -29.00 -16.39
N GLU A 16 20.11 -30.29 -16.47
CA GLU A 16 20.67 -31.22 -15.48
C GLU A 16 22.21 -31.19 -15.41
N MET A 17 22.76 -32.08 -14.57
CA MET A 17 24.14 -32.61 -14.48
C MET A 17 25.11 -31.90 -13.51
N THR A 18 25.93 -32.57 -12.70
CA THR A 18 26.16 -33.99 -12.35
C THR A 18 27.11 -34.00 -11.15
N ASP A 19 26.87 -34.95 -10.25
CA ASP A 19 27.80 -35.82 -9.49
C ASP A 19 29.31 -35.49 -9.42
N SER A 20 29.84 -35.42 -8.19
CA SER A 20 31.25 -35.69 -7.92
C SER A 20 31.44 -36.18 -6.48
N LYS A 21 31.88 -37.45 -6.40
CA LYS A 21 32.24 -38.22 -5.21
C LYS A 21 33.49 -37.67 -4.52
N ALA A 22 33.51 -37.71 -3.19
CA ALA A 22 34.73 -37.84 -2.40
C ALA A 22 34.47 -38.72 -1.16
N GLU A 23 35.36 -39.68 -0.96
CA GLU A 23 35.35 -40.77 0.03
C GLU A 23 35.54 -40.31 1.50
N PRO A 24 35.20 -41.18 2.49
CA PRO A 24 35.00 -40.78 3.87
C PRO A 24 36.30 -40.79 4.69
N LYS A 25 36.47 -39.80 5.57
CA LYS A 25 37.46 -39.84 6.65
C LYS A 25 36.80 -40.28 7.95
N ASP A 26 37.31 -41.37 8.46
CA ASP A 26 37.00 -41.96 9.76
C ASP A 26 37.48 -41.03 10.89
N TYR A 27 36.54 -40.56 11.71
CA TYR A 27 36.82 -39.94 13.01
C TYR A 27 35.84 -40.53 14.03
N SER A 28 36.36 -41.49 14.78
CA SER A 28 35.79 -41.97 16.03
C SER A 28 35.92 -40.89 17.10
N VAL A 29 34.84 -40.12 17.30
CA VAL A 29 34.71 -39.17 18.42
C VAL A 29 33.31 -39.27 19.04
N GLN A 30 33.29 -39.81 20.26
CA GLN A 30 32.41 -39.51 21.41
C GLN A 30 30.88 -39.44 21.19
N LYS A 31 30.19 -40.45 21.75
CA LYS A 31 28.73 -40.62 21.85
C LYS A 31 28.01 -39.67 22.84
N GLU A 32 28.54 -38.48 23.14
CA GLU A 32 27.89 -37.55 24.10
C GLU A 32 27.19 -36.34 23.46
N GLY A 33 27.34 -36.12 22.14
CA GLY A 33 26.62 -35.06 21.43
C GLY A 33 25.27 -35.47 20.82
N LYS A 34 25.00 -36.79 20.71
CA LYS A 34 23.84 -37.30 19.96
C LYS A 34 22.54 -37.22 20.75
N ASP A 35 22.58 -37.43 22.06
CA ASP A 35 21.39 -37.40 22.91
C ASP A 35 20.88 -35.96 23.14
N ILE A 36 21.78 -34.97 23.13
CA ILE A 36 21.44 -33.54 23.25
C ILE A 36 20.78 -33.03 21.96
N ASP A 37 21.29 -33.42 20.78
CA ASP A 37 20.68 -33.08 19.48
C ASP A 37 19.35 -33.81 19.23
N ILE A 38 19.22 -35.06 19.69
CA ILE A 38 17.98 -35.84 19.58
C ILE A 38 16.89 -35.31 20.53
N GLN A 39 17.25 -34.90 21.75
CA GLN A 39 16.29 -34.25 22.67
C GLN A 39 15.81 -32.90 22.14
N ASN A 40 16.70 -32.04 21.64
CA ASN A 40 16.31 -30.76 21.02
C ASN A 40 15.40 -30.97 19.79
N SER A 41 15.70 -31.95 18.94
CA SER A 41 14.84 -32.33 17.80
C SER A 41 13.44 -32.79 18.24
N ASN A 42 13.34 -33.60 19.28
CA ASN A 42 12.06 -34.12 19.78
C ASN A 42 11.24 -33.06 20.52
N GLU A 43 11.90 -32.15 21.25
CA GLU A 43 11.26 -30.99 21.85
C GLU A 43 10.77 -30.01 20.78
N GLU A 44 11.57 -29.69 19.77
CA GLU A 44 11.13 -28.84 18.64
C GLU A 44 9.94 -29.45 17.91
N GLN A 45 9.93 -30.76 17.64
CA GLN A 45 8.80 -31.43 17.01
C GLN A 45 7.54 -31.42 17.89
N SER A 46 7.72 -31.56 19.20
CA SER A 46 6.62 -31.49 20.18
C SER A 46 6.06 -30.09 20.28
N LEU A 47 6.92 -29.07 20.32
CA LEU A 47 6.55 -27.65 20.30
C LEU A 47 5.83 -27.28 19.01
N LEU A 48 6.32 -27.73 17.85
CA LEU A 48 5.67 -27.52 16.56
C LEU A 48 4.27 -28.14 16.51
N LYS A 49 4.09 -29.32 17.12
CA LYS A 49 2.79 -30.00 17.20
C LYS A 49 1.82 -29.25 18.11
N ILE A 50 2.29 -28.75 19.26
CA ILE A 50 1.51 -27.93 20.18
C ILE A 50 1.12 -26.59 19.52
N VAL A 51 2.07 -25.90 18.89
CA VAL A 51 1.82 -24.65 18.15
C VAL A 51 0.80 -24.85 17.04
N LYS A 52 0.88 -25.98 16.30
CA LYS A 52 -0.13 -26.35 15.29
C LYS A 52 -1.52 -26.58 15.89
N LEU A 53 -1.60 -27.22 17.06
CA LEU A 53 -2.88 -27.49 17.71
C LEU A 53 -3.58 -26.19 18.13
N TYR A 54 -2.83 -25.30 18.78
CA TYR A 54 -3.36 -24.00 19.22
C TYR A 54 -3.67 -23.07 18.04
N SER A 55 -2.85 -23.07 16.99
CA SER A 55 -3.15 -22.27 15.80
C SER A 55 -4.42 -22.75 15.10
N ASN A 56 -4.64 -24.06 14.99
CA ASN A 56 -5.85 -24.63 14.42
C ASN A 56 -7.08 -24.28 15.28
N GLN A 57 -7.00 -24.35 16.61
CA GLN A 57 -8.09 -23.92 17.49
C GLN A 57 -8.45 -22.43 17.30
N ILE A 58 -7.44 -21.56 17.18
CA ILE A 58 -7.66 -20.13 16.93
C ILE A 58 -8.32 -19.91 15.56
N ILE A 59 -7.90 -20.66 14.54
CA ILE A 59 -8.47 -20.61 13.19
C ILE A 59 -9.94 -21.08 13.22
N ASP A 60 -10.26 -22.14 13.95
CA ASP A 60 -11.63 -22.65 14.07
C ASP A 60 -12.55 -21.67 14.81
N ILE A 61 -12.07 -21.06 15.89
CA ILE A 61 -12.80 -20.00 16.60
C ILE A 61 -12.99 -18.80 15.66
N ALA A 62 -11.97 -18.40 14.92
CA ALA A 62 -12.05 -17.30 13.96
C ALA A 62 -13.04 -17.61 12.82
N ASN A 63 -13.07 -18.83 12.30
CA ASN A 63 -14.02 -19.27 11.28
C ASN A 63 -15.45 -19.30 11.82
N LYS A 64 -15.65 -19.73 13.06
CA LYS A 64 -16.97 -19.79 13.72
C LYS A 64 -17.59 -18.41 13.87
N TYR A 65 -16.82 -17.40 14.27
CA TYR A 65 -17.32 -16.04 14.47
C TYR A 65 -17.18 -15.14 13.23
N PHE A 66 -16.28 -15.49 12.29
CA PHE A 66 -15.97 -14.70 11.10
C PHE A 66 -15.71 -15.58 9.87
N PRO A 67 -16.74 -16.20 9.30
CA PRO A 67 -16.61 -17.19 8.23
C PRO A 67 -15.98 -16.65 6.93
N THR A 68 -15.91 -15.33 6.75
CA THR A 68 -15.34 -14.70 5.55
C THR A 68 -13.92 -14.17 5.75
N LEU A 69 -13.40 -14.11 6.98
CA LEU A 69 -12.14 -13.44 7.30
C LEU A 69 -10.93 -14.31 6.99
N VAL A 70 -10.87 -15.53 7.53
CA VAL A 70 -9.81 -16.50 7.27
C VAL A 70 -9.63 -16.78 5.77
N PRO A 71 -10.66 -17.12 4.99
CA PRO A 71 -10.48 -17.37 3.55
C PRO A 71 -10.03 -16.14 2.78
N THR A 72 -10.46 -14.93 3.19
CA THR A 72 -9.98 -13.68 2.57
C THR A 72 -8.50 -13.44 2.88
N ILE A 73 -8.07 -13.69 4.11
CA ILE A 73 -6.67 -13.55 4.54
C ILE A 73 -5.80 -14.55 3.79
N GLU A 74 -6.21 -15.81 3.74
CA GLU A 74 -5.50 -16.88 3.04
C GLU A 74 -5.36 -16.56 1.55
N LYS A 75 -6.46 -16.20 0.87
CA LYS A 75 -6.42 -15.80 -0.55
C LYS A 75 -5.43 -14.66 -0.79
N ARG A 76 -5.43 -13.64 0.09
CA ARG A 76 -4.54 -12.48 -0.03
C ARG A 76 -3.07 -12.85 0.22
N TRP A 77 -2.79 -13.71 1.20
CA TRP A 77 -1.45 -14.22 1.46
C TRP A 77 -0.89 -15.02 0.30
N ILE A 78 -1.70 -15.92 -0.29
CA ILE A 78 -1.30 -16.71 -1.46
C ILE A 78 -0.99 -15.77 -2.64
N SER A 79 -1.85 -14.79 -2.88
CA SER A 79 -1.65 -13.81 -3.96
C SER A 79 -0.39 -12.97 -3.76
N LEU A 80 -0.14 -12.50 -2.53
CA LEU A 80 1.08 -11.78 -2.17
C LEU A 80 2.33 -12.60 -2.45
N ARG A 81 2.41 -13.82 -1.90
CA ARG A 81 3.61 -14.66 -2.05
C ARG A 81 3.90 -14.97 -3.51
N LYS A 82 2.85 -15.17 -4.32
CA LYS A 82 2.99 -15.52 -5.74
C LYS A 82 3.44 -14.33 -6.59
N ASN A 83 2.81 -13.16 -6.41
CA ASN A 83 2.93 -12.07 -7.36
C ASN A 83 3.91 -10.97 -6.92
N LEU A 84 4.21 -10.85 -5.62
CA LEU A 84 4.99 -9.72 -5.07
C LEU A 84 6.34 -9.53 -5.77
N PHE A 85 7.22 -10.54 -5.68
CA PHE A 85 8.58 -10.41 -6.22
C PHE A 85 8.59 -10.32 -7.74
N HIS A 86 7.78 -11.14 -8.40
CA HIS A 86 7.65 -11.13 -9.84
C HIS A 86 7.21 -9.75 -10.36
N ASP A 87 6.12 -9.21 -9.82
CA ASP A 87 5.60 -7.90 -10.24
C ASP A 87 6.51 -6.75 -9.80
N MET A 88 7.31 -6.90 -8.74
CA MET A 88 8.27 -5.87 -8.36
C MET A 88 9.45 -5.80 -9.33
N VAL A 89 9.99 -6.94 -9.73
CA VAL A 89 11.15 -7.02 -10.63
C VAL A 89 10.75 -6.70 -12.07
N PHE A 90 9.61 -7.21 -12.53
CA PHE A 90 9.17 -7.08 -13.93
C PHE A 90 8.07 -6.03 -14.14
N GLY A 91 7.57 -5.41 -13.07
CA GLY A 91 6.42 -4.51 -13.17
C GLY A 91 6.80 -3.11 -13.61
N ASN A 92 6.31 -2.73 -14.80
CA ASN A 92 6.48 -1.39 -15.38
C ASN A 92 5.63 -0.29 -14.70
N SER A 93 5.05 -0.54 -13.52
CA SER A 93 4.15 0.42 -12.86
C SER A 93 4.86 1.64 -12.28
N PHE A 94 6.18 1.57 -12.06
CA PHE A 94 6.99 2.71 -11.64
C PHE A 94 7.11 3.81 -12.71
N ILE A 95 6.83 3.49 -13.97
CA ILE A 95 6.94 4.42 -15.11
C ILE A 95 5.81 5.46 -15.09
N TYR A 96 4.61 5.09 -14.65
CA TYR A 96 3.44 5.97 -14.74
C TYR A 96 3.54 7.26 -13.90
N PRO A 97 4.03 7.24 -12.64
CA PRO A 97 4.33 8.47 -11.91
C PRO A 97 5.26 9.42 -12.67
N ILE A 98 6.29 8.89 -13.32
CA ILE A 98 7.26 9.66 -14.10
C ILE A 98 6.59 10.25 -15.36
N GLN A 99 5.79 9.45 -16.06
CA GLN A 99 5.00 9.94 -17.21
C GLN A 99 4.01 11.04 -16.80
N GLY A 100 3.40 10.92 -15.62
CA GLY A 100 2.54 11.95 -15.06
C GLY A 100 3.32 13.24 -14.79
N ALA A 101 4.56 13.14 -14.31
CA ALA A 101 5.41 14.30 -14.04
C ALA A 101 5.73 15.07 -15.33
N LEU A 102 6.10 14.34 -16.38
CA LEU A 102 6.34 14.91 -17.70
C LEU A 102 5.08 15.57 -18.29
N GLU A 103 3.91 14.94 -18.09
CA GLU A 103 2.64 15.47 -18.62
C GLU A 103 2.18 16.74 -17.89
N VAL A 104 2.35 16.81 -16.57
CA VAL A 104 2.03 18.03 -15.79
C VAL A 104 2.85 19.22 -16.22
N VAL A 105 4.14 19.01 -16.47
CA VAL A 105 5.05 20.09 -16.86
C VAL A 105 4.74 20.58 -18.27
N THR A 106 4.37 19.68 -19.19
CA THR A 106 4.04 20.04 -20.57
C THR A 106 2.64 20.64 -20.73
N THR A 107 1.68 20.21 -19.92
CA THR A 107 0.26 20.59 -20.07
C THR A 107 -0.16 21.66 -19.06
N ARG A 108 -0.39 22.88 -19.54
CA ARG A 108 -0.80 24.03 -18.70
C ARG A 108 -2.18 23.90 -18.06
N VAL A 109 -3.07 23.06 -18.60
CA VAL A 109 -4.47 22.95 -18.12
C VAL A 109 -4.54 22.48 -16.66
N TYR A 110 -3.60 21.65 -16.21
CA TYR A 110 -3.57 21.14 -14.83
C TYR A 110 -3.15 22.21 -13.80
N TRP A 111 -2.40 23.23 -14.22
CA TRP A 111 -1.78 24.19 -13.31
C TRP A 111 -2.79 25.01 -12.51
N LYS A 112 -3.99 25.26 -13.06
CA LYS A 112 -5.07 25.92 -12.31
C LYS A 112 -5.46 25.12 -11.06
N TYR A 113 -5.60 23.81 -11.19
CA TYR A 113 -5.95 22.93 -10.06
C TYR A 113 -4.78 22.75 -9.09
N ILE A 114 -3.56 22.65 -9.64
CA ILE A 114 -2.32 22.54 -8.85
C ILE A 114 -2.09 23.81 -8.02
N ALA A 115 -2.37 25.01 -8.57
CA ALA A 115 -2.22 26.26 -7.85
C ALA A 115 -3.17 26.34 -6.64
N VAL A 116 -4.45 25.97 -6.82
CA VAL A 116 -5.43 25.92 -5.72
C VAL A 116 -5.00 24.91 -4.65
N PHE A 117 -4.52 23.74 -5.07
CA PHE A 117 -3.95 22.75 -4.16
C PHE A 117 -2.73 23.29 -3.41
N GLY A 118 -1.81 23.94 -4.12
CA GLY A 118 -0.57 24.48 -3.60
C GLY A 118 -0.78 25.49 -2.50
N VAL A 119 -1.76 26.39 -2.63
CA VAL A 119 -2.11 27.34 -1.56
C VAL A 119 -2.50 26.62 -0.28
N SER A 120 -3.39 25.63 -0.37
CA SER A 120 -3.81 24.85 0.80
C SER A 120 -2.65 24.04 1.41
N TYR A 121 -1.75 23.54 0.56
CA TYR A 121 -0.59 22.77 0.97
C TYR A 121 0.41 23.66 1.74
N VAL A 122 0.72 24.84 1.22
CA VAL A 122 1.64 25.80 1.85
C VAL A 122 1.11 26.24 3.21
N ILE A 123 -0.18 26.56 3.33
CA ILE A 123 -0.80 26.90 4.62
C ILE A 123 -0.64 25.74 5.60
N THR A 124 -0.97 24.52 5.17
CA THR A 124 -0.86 23.32 6.01
C THR A 124 0.59 23.07 6.44
N PHE A 125 1.55 23.28 5.53
CA PHE A 125 2.98 23.12 5.80
C PHE A 125 3.46 24.08 6.89
N PHE A 126 3.12 25.36 6.81
CA PHE A 126 3.53 26.34 7.83
C PHE A 126 2.88 26.08 9.20
N VAL A 127 1.61 25.68 9.23
CA VAL A 127 0.92 25.34 10.48
C VAL A 127 1.57 24.14 11.16
N ILE A 128 1.78 23.04 10.42
CA ILE A 128 2.40 21.82 10.95
C ILE A 128 3.88 22.08 11.29
N GLY A 129 4.59 22.77 10.41
CA GLY A 129 6.00 23.09 10.57
C GLY A 129 6.26 23.93 11.79
N GLY A 130 5.43 24.97 12.02
CA GLY A 130 5.49 25.80 13.23
C GLY A 130 5.21 24.99 14.49
N LEU A 131 4.17 24.14 14.49
CA LEU A 131 3.86 23.29 15.64
C LEU A 131 5.00 22.32 15.95
N TYR A 132 5.58 21.68 14.93
CA TYR A 132 6.73 20.79 15.10
C TYR A 132 7.94 21.55 15.62
N TYR A 133 8.23 22.72 15.06
CA TYR A 133 9.37 23.54 15.47
C TYR A 133 9.29 23.93 16.95
N LEU A 134 8.09 24.24 17.45
CA LEU A 134 7.89 24.61 18.85
C LEU A 134 7.93 23.41 19.80
N THR A 135 7.39 22.25 19.40
CA THR A 135 7.16 21.12 20.31
C THR A 135 8.21 20.02 20.22
N LEU A 136 8.62 19.64 19.01
CA LEU A 136 9.45 18.46 18.75
C LEU A 136 10.89 18.81 18.40
N LEU A 137 11.13 19.96 17.75
CA LEU A 137 12.48 20.34 17.36
C LEU A 137 13.44 20.51 18.55
N PRO A 138 13.07 21.07 19.72
CA PRO A 138 13.99 21.12 20.87
C PRO A 138 14.47 19.74 21.33
N ILE A 139 13.58 18.74 21.30
CA ILE A 139 13.88 17.35 21.69
C ILE A 139 14.83 16.73 20.66
N VAL A 140 14.50 16.83 19.37
CA VAL A 140 15.32 16.28 18.28
C VAL A 140 16.67 16.98 18.20
N LEU A 141 16.70 18.31 18.33
CA LEU A 141 17.92 19.11 18.31
C LEU A 141 18.86 18.72 19.45
N SER A 142 18.32 18.56 20.68
CA SER A 142 19.11 18.13 21.84
C SER A 142 19.76 16.78 21.61
N TRP A 143 18.98 15.81 21.10
CA TRP A 143 19.50 14.49 20.73
C TRP A 143 20.54 14.57 19.62
N SER A 144 20.25 15.26 18.52
CA SER A 144 21.15 15.37 17.37
C SER A 144 22.46 16.08 17.74
N MET A 145 22.43 17.13 18.55
CA MET A 145 23.64 17.84 18.98
C MET A 145 24.48 16.99 19.95
N LEU A 146 23.85 16.17 20.80
CA LEU A 146 24.55 15.29 21.74
C LEU A 146 25.38 14.22 21.01
N PHE A 147 24.85 13.61 19.95
CA PHE A 147 25.54 12.51 19.24
C PHE A 147 26.38 12.97 18.05
N LEU A 148 25.96 14.02 17.34
CA LEU A 148 26.57 14.47 16.08
C LEU A 148 27.27 15.84 16.20
N GLY A 149 27.27 16.45 17.39
CA GLY A 149 27.90 17.74 17.65
C GLY A 149 27.26 18.88 16.83
N PRO A 150 28.06 19.85 16.34
CA PRO A 150 27.56 20.99 15.57
C PRO A 150 26.85 20.61 14.26
N ILE A 151 27.25 19.50 13.62
CA ILE A 151 26.61 18.97 12.42
C ILE A 151 25.15 18.56 12.72
N GLY A 152 24.90 18.11 13.95
CA GLY A 152 23.58 17.78 14.47
C GLY A 152 22.59 18.94 14.39
N PHE A 153 23.05 20.20 14.48
CA PHE A 153 22.19 21.37 14.31
C PHE A 153 21.59 21.45 12.91
N VAL A 154 22.42 21.31 11.88
CA VAL A 154 21.97 21.36 10.47
C VAL A 154 21.06 20.17 10.16
N LEU A 155 21.44 18.98 10.65
CA LEU A 155 20.65 17.76 10.44
C LEU A 155 19.27 17.81 11.11
N ALA A 156 19.16 18.39 12.31
CA ALA A 156 17.88 18.56 13.00
C ALA A 156 16.92 19.47 12.20
N HIS A 157 17.44 20.55 11.59
CA HIS A 157 16.65 21.44 10.74
C HIS A 157 16.25 20.76 9.42
N LEU A 158 17.17 20.02 8.79
CA LEU A 158 16.84 19.24 7.59
C LEU A 158 15.77 18.18 7.89
N GLN A 159 15.92 17.45 9.00
CA GLN A 159 14.93 16.47 9.45
C GLN A 159 13.58 17.12 9.75
N TRP A 160 13.55 18.31 10.36
CA TRP A 160 12.32 19.07 10.58
C TRP A 160 11.59 19.39 9.28
N VAL A 161 12.30 19.86 8.25
CA VAL A 161 11.72 20.14 6.94
C VAL A 161 11.15 18.87 6.30
N LEU A 162 11.90 17.77 6.33
CA LEU A 162 11.47 16.47 5.78
C LEU A 162 10.25 15.90 6.52
N GLN A 163 10.24 15.96 7.85
CA GLN A 163 9.13 15.49 8.67
C GLN A 163 7.88 16.33 8.47
N THR A 164 8.04 17.65 8.39
CA THR A 164 6.94 18.58 8.10
C THR A 164 6.35 18.28 6.74
N ASN A 165 7.18 18.06 5.72
CA ASN A 165 6.72 17.68 4.38
C ASN A 165 5.92 16.37 4.40
N ALA A 166 6.44 15.33 5.06
CA ALA A 166 5.78 14.03 5.16
C ALA A 166 4.40 14.13 5.83
N LEU A 167 4.31 14.84 6.96
CA LEU A 167 3.04 15.06 7.68
C LEU A 167 2.05 15.89 6.86
N THR A 168 2.52 16.97 6.25
CA THR A 168 1.72 17.83 5.36
C THR A 168 1.17 17.04 4.19
N SER A 169 1.98 16.18 3.59
CA SER A 169 1.58 15.31 2.49
C SER A 169 0.51 14.30 2.91
N ILE A 170 0.65 13.67 4.07
CA ILE A 170 -0.37 12.73 4.60
C ILE A 170 -1.70 13.46 4.83
N ILE A 171 -1.66 14.65 5.44
CA ILE A 171 -2.86 15.44 5.74
C ILE A 171 -3.51 15.94 4.46
N SER A 172 -2.72 16.53 3.55
CA SER A 172 -3.21 17.06 2.27
C SER A 172 -3.78 15.96 1.37
N SER A 173 -3.17 14.77 1.36
CA SER A 173 -3.67 13.60 0.62
C SER A 173 -5.01 13.10 1.16
N LYS A 174 -5.28 13.24 2.46
CA LYS A 174 -6.54 12.79 3.08
C LYS A 174 -7.64 13.85 3.04
N LEU A 175 -7.29 15.12 3.21
CA LEU A 175 -8.27 16.20 3.33
C LEU A 175 -8.53 16.88 2.00
N VAL A 176 -7.49 17.33 1.29
CA VAL A 176 -7.64 18.22 0.13
C VAL A 176 -7.74 17.42 -1.17
N LEU A 177 -6.89 16.41 -1.34
CA LEU A 177 -6.78 15.63 -2.56
C LEU A 177 -8.14 15.04 -3.01
N PRO A 178 -9.03 14.49 -2.15
CA PRO A 178 -10.33 13.97 -2.59
C PRO A 178 -11.22 14.98 -3.34
N PHE A 179 -11.05 16.28 -3.11
CA PHE A 179 -11.85 17.32 -3.77
C PHE A 179 -11.37 17.63 -5.20
N ILE A 180 -10.08 17.51 -5.46
CA ILE A 180 -9.45 17.90 -6.74
C ILE A 180 -9.01 16.70 -7.58
N ASN A 181 -8.71 15.57 -6.95
CA ASN A 181 -8.11 14.39 -7.58
C ASN A 181 -9.01 13.83 -8.66
N ASP A 182 -10.31 13.72 -8.40
CA ASP A 182 -11.28 13.23 -9.38
C ASP A 182 -11.33 14.11 -10.64
N ARG A 183 -11.11 15.42 -10.52
CA ARG A 183 -11.08 16.35 -11.66
C ARG A 183 -9.81 16.22 -12.47
N ILE A 184 -8.66 16.20 -11.80
CA ILE A 184 -7.35 16.01 -12.45
C ILE A 184 -7.30 14.65 -13.14
N TYR A 185 -7.81 13.61 -12.48
CA TYR A 185 -7.86 12.24 -13.01
C TYR A 185 -8.79 12.13 -14.22
N ASP A 186 -10.03 12.64 -14.13
CA ASP A 186 -10.98 12.61 -15.25
C ASP A 186 -10.43 13.40 -16.46
N MET A 187 -9.78 14.54 -16.22
CA MET A 187 -9.12 15.33 -17.27
C MET A 187 -7.96 14.56 -17.90
N ALA A 188 -7.12 13.90 -17.10
CA ALA A 188 -6.03 13.08 -17.60
C ALA A 188 -6.52 11.90 -18.45
N LEU A 189 -7.63 11.27 -18.06
CA LEU A 189 -8.26 10.24 -18.90
C LEU A 189 -8.68 10.80 -20.26
N VAL A 190 -9.40 11.93 -20.26
CA VAL A 190 -9.87 12.58 -21.50
C VAL A 190 -8.67 12.92 -22.41
N MET A 191 -7.64 13.54 -21.86
CA MET A 191 -6.44 13.94 -22.61
C MET A 191 -5.65 12.78 -23.21
N ASN A 192 -5.72 11.60 -22.58
CA ASN A 192 -5.03 10.40 -23.05
C ASN A 192 -5.97 9.44 -23.82
N GLY A 193 -7.10 9.91 -24.36
CA GLY A 193 -8.02 9.11 -25.20
C GLY A 193 -8.93 8.14 -24.43
N GLY A 194 -9.03 8.33 -23.11
CA GLY A 194 -9.77 7.49 -22.17
C GLY A 194 -11.25 7.79 -21.99
N GLU A 195 -11.86 8.59 -22.88
CA GLU A 195 -13.23 9.09 -22.73
C GLU A 195 -14.27 7.96 -22.64
N ASP A 196 -14.12 6.95 -23.48
CA ASP A 196 -15.01 5.77 -23.48
C ASP A 196 -14.98 5.05 -22.14
N PHE A 197 -13.80 4.87 -21.57
CA PHE A 197 -13.62 4.22 -20.26
C PHE A 197 -14.27 5.07 -19.16
N LEU A 198 -14.05 6.38 -19.19
CA LEU A 198 -14.62 7.32 -18.23
C LEU A 198 -16.16 7.33 -18.27
N ASN A 199 -16.74 7.42 -19.47
CA ASN A 199 -18.18 7.48 -19.68
C ASN A 199 -18.84 6.16 -19.26
N LYS A 200 -18.29 5.01 -19.68
CA LYS A 200 -18.75 3.69 -19.22
C LYS A 200 -18.70 3.55 -17.70
N GLY A 201 -17.60 3.98 -17.08
CA GLY A 201 -17.44 3.90 -15.63
C GLY A 201 -18.43 4.77 -14.85
N LYS A 202 -18.70 5.99 -15.32
CA LYS A 202 -19.71 6.88 -14.74
C LYS A 202 -21.12 6.27 -14.83
N LEU A 203 -21.45 5.58 -15.93
CA LEU A 203 -22.73 4.88 -16.09
C LEU A 203 -22.87 3.69 -15.12
N ILE A 204 -21.85 2.82 -15.02
CA ILE A 204 -21.85 1.67 -14.09
C ILE A 204 -22.15 2.14 -12.66
N ARG A 205 -21.53 3.25 -12.24
CA ARG A 205 -21.75 3.77 -10.90
C ARG A 205 -23.13 4.38 -10.70
N LYS A 206 -23.66 5.09 -11.69
CA LYS A 206 -25.03 5.63 -11.66
C LYS A 206 -26.05 4.51 -11.48
N VAL A 207 -25.90 3.40 -12.21
CA VAL A 207 -26.75 2.21 -12.08
C VAL A 207 -26.63 1.59 -10.69
N LYS A 208 -25.41 1.28 -10.22
CA LYS A 208 -25.19 0.69 -8.88
C LYS A 208 -25.75 1.56 -7.75
N SER A 209 -25.65 2.89 -7.88
CA SER A 209 -26.20 3.83 -6.90
C SER A 209 -27.73 3.78 -6.85
N LYS A 210 -28.39 3.65 -8.01
CA LYS A 210 -29.85 3.54 -8.11
C LYS A 210 -30.32 2.23 -7.47
N THR A 211 -29.75 1.09 -7.90
CA THR A 211 -30.08 -0.24 -7.35
C THR A 211 -29.91 -0.29 -5.82
N LYS A 212 -28.86 0.30 -5.27
CA LYS A 212 -28.64 0.35 -3.82
C LYS A 212 -29.66 1.22 -3.08
N LYS A 213 -30.17 2.27 -3.72
CA LYS A 213 -31.23 3.12 -3.16
C LYS A 213 -32.54 2.35 -3.11
N ASP A 214 -32.85 1.61 -4.17
CA ASP A 214 -34.07 0.81 -4.30
C ASP A 214 -34.08 -0.35 -3.28
N LEU A 215 -32.95 -1.07 -3.13
CA LEU A 215 -32.80 -2.16 -2.15
C LEU A 215 -32.81 -1.72 -0.68
N LYS A 216 -32.49 -0.46 -0.38
CA LYS A 216 -32.47 0.06 1.00
C LYS A 216 -33.85 0.32 1.59
N ILE A 217 -34.89 0.34 0.75
CA ILE A 217 -36.26 0.66 1.17
C ILE A 217 -36.91 -0.53 1.88
N ASP A 218 -36.46 -1.78 1.64
CA ASP A 218 -37.16 -2.99 2.11
C ASP A 218 -36.52 -3.74 3.30
N SER A 219 -35.31 -3.41 3.74
CA SER A 219 -34.60 -4.23 4.74
C SER A 219 -34.54 -3.61 6.13
N THR A 220 -35.65 -3.67 6.88
CA THR A 220 -35.67 -3.46 8.34
C THR A 220 -36.19 -4.69 9.08
N THR A 221 -35.28 -5.62 9.39
CA THR A 221 -35.50 -6.65 10.40
C THR A 221 -34.51 -6.40 11.55
N SER A 222 -35.04 -6.16 12.75
CA SER A 222 -34.36 -5.47 13.86
C SER A 222 -33.59 -6.40 14.81
N LYS A 223 -33.81 -7.72 14.77
CA LYS A 223 -33.31 -8.63 15.83
C LYS A 223 -31.90 -9.20 15.61
N GLU A 224 -31.38 -9.25 14.39
CA GLU A 224 -29.98 -9.69 14.13
C GLU A 224 -28.94 -8.57 14.35
N LYS A 225 -29.38 -7.33 14.56
CA LYS A 225 -28.50 -6.16 14.69
C LYS A 225 -27.77 -6.06 16.03
N GLU A 226 -28.33 -6.62 17.12
CA GLU A 226 -27.79 -6.43 18.47
C GLU A 226 -26.55 -7.29 18.76
N SER A 227 -26.53 -8.57 18.37
CA SER A 227 -25.36 -9.44 18.54
C SER A 227 -24.21 -9.05 17.61
N GLN A 228 -24.52 -8.59 16.40
CA GLN A 228 -23.50 -8.06 15.47
C GLN A 228 -22.97 -6.70 15.91
N TRP A 229 -23.70 -5.92 16.72
CA TRP A 229 -23.24 -4.60 17.17
C TRP A 229 -22.04 -4.70 18.10
N ILE A 230 -22.08 -5.60 19.10
CA ILE A 230 -20.98 -5.80 20.05
C ILE A 230 -19.73 -6.29 19.31
N VAL A 231 -19.85 -7.33 18.48
CA VAL A 231 -18.74 -7.89 17.70
C VAL A 231 -18.15 -6.83 16.76
N ARG A 232 -19.00 -6.05 16.08
CA ARG A 232 -18.56 -4.99 15.16
C ARG A 232 -17.87 -3.85 15.89
N LYS A 233 -18.33 -3.47 17.09
CA LYS A 233 -17.73 -2.43 17.93
C LYS A 233 -16.38 -2.89 18.49
N THR A 234 -16.30 -4.11 19.02
CA THR A 234 -15.05 -4.72 19.48
C THR A 234 -14.02 -4.81 18.35
N TRP A 235 -14.44 -5.17 17.14
CA TRP A 235 -13.55 -5.18 15.98
C TRP A 235 -13.11 -3.79 15.54
N SER A 236 -13.98 -2.78 15.65
CA SER A 236 -13.62 -1.39 15.39
C SER A 236 -12.57 -0.88 16.38
N ILE A 237 -12.72 -1.25 17.66
CA ILE A 237 -11.75 -0.93 18.72
C ILE A 237 -10.42 -1.64 18.46
N LEU A 238 -10.44 -2.94 18.13
CA LEU A 238 -9.22 -3.68 17.81
C LEU A 238 -8.49 -3.10 16.58
N LYS A 239 -9.24 -2.73 15.54
CA LYS A 239 -8.70 -2.02 14.36
C LYS A 239 -8.09 -0.68 14.73
N PHE A 240 -8.74 0.07 15.63
CA PHE A 240 -8.23 1.35 16.12
C PHE A 240 -6.90 1.17 16.85
N PHE A 241 -6.84 0.24 17.81
CA PHE A 241 -5.60 -0.08 18.52
C PHE A 241 -4.49 -0.54 17.58
N ARG A 242 -4.79 -1.48 16.67
CA ARG A 242 -3.83 -1.94 15.66
C ARG A 242 -3.30 -0.80 14.80
N ASN A 243 -4.18 0.06 14.28
CA ASN A 243 -3.76 1.19 13.46
C ASN A 243 -2.95 2.20 14.28
N THR A 244 -3.29 2.40 15.55
CA THR A 244 -2.56 3.27 16.47
C THR A 244 -1.16 2.74 16.73
N ILE A 245 -1.02 1.45 17.04
CA ILE A 245 0.28 0.78 17.22
C ILE A 245 1.13 0.93 15.96
N ILE A 246 0.58 0.60 14.78
CA ILE A 246 1.31 0.74 13.51
C ILE A 246 1.75 2.20 13.29
N THR A 247 0.88 3.17 13.58
CA THR A 247 1.21 4.60 13.40
C THR A 247 2.30 5.04 14.37
N ILE A 248 2.26 4.59 15.62
CA ILE A 248 3.30 4.85 16.62
C ILE A 248 4.62 4.23 16.18
N SER A 249 4.62 2.95 15.78
CA SER A 249 5.83 2.27 15.30
C SER A 249 6.45 2.96 14.08
N LEU A 250 5.64 3.38 13.11
CA LEU A 250 6.13 4.14 11.95
C LEU A 250 6.64 5.53 12.34
N THR A 251 5.99 6.19 13.30
CA THR A 251 6.44 7.50 13.80
C THR A 251 7.78 7.37 14.50
N LEU A 252 7.95 6.36 15.37
CA LEU A 252 9.22 6.06 16.03
C LEU A 252 10.32 5.73 15.01
N LEU A 253 10.01 4.93 13.99
CA LEU A 253 10.96 4.65 12.90
C LEU A 253 11.35 5.93 12.15
N SER A 254 10.41 6.87 11.97
CA SER A 254 10.68 8.15 11.32
C SER A 254 11.57 9.09 12.15
N MET A 255 11.67 8.87 13.47
CA MET A 255 12.51 9.70 14.36
C MET A 255 14.01 9.46 14.14
N VAL A 256 14.40 8.37 13.48
CA VAL A 256 15.79 8.15 13.06
C VAL A 256 16.18 9.25 12.06
N PRO A 257 17.15 10.12 12.39
CA PRO A 257 17.51 11.24 11.53
C PRO A 257 17.91 10.79 10.13
N LEU A 258 17.51 11.58 9.13
CA LEU A 258 17.81 11.43 7.69
C LEU A 258 17.23 10.17 7.02
N ILE A 259 17.31 9.00 7.66
CA ILE A 259 16.98 7.69 7.10
C ILE A 259 15.53 7.29 7.43
N GLY A 260 15.03 7.65 8.61
CA GLY A 260 13.70 7.29 9.08
C GLY A 260 12.57 7.75 8.14
N PRO A 261 12.47 9.06 7.81
CA PRO A 261 11.39 9.55 6.96
C PRO A 261 11.37 8.91 5.56
N PRO A 262 12.50 8.77 4.81
CA PRO A 262 12.50 8.03 3.56
C PRO A 262 12.01 6.60 3.70
N ILE A 263 12.47 5.86 4.71
CA ILE A 263 12.06 4.46 4.91
C ILE A 263 10.57 4.36 5.15
N VAL A 264 10.02 5.16 6.07
CA VAL A 264 8.59 5.18 6.38
C VAL A 264 7.78 5.57 5.15
N ASN A 265 8.27 6.54 4.37
CA ASN A 265 7.67 6.95 3.11
C ASN A 265 7.59 5.79 2.09
N GLN A 266 8.61 4.93 2.01
CA GLN A 266 8.61 3.74 1.14
C GLN A 266 7.75 2.59 1.69
N ILE A 267 7.73 2.37 3.01
CA ILE A 267 6.84 1.37 3.63
C ILE A 267 5.36 1.67 3.31
N MET A 268 4.99 2.95 3.22
CA MET A 268 3.64 3.37 2.87
C MET A 268 3.31 3.28 1.36
N ALA A 269 4.25 2.90 0.50
CA ALA A 269 4.09 2.83 -0.95
C ALA A 269 2.78 2.16 -1.44
N PRO A 270 2.45 0.91 -1.07
CA PRO A 270 1.24 0.27 -1.57
C PRO A 270 -0.04 1.00 -1.13
N SER A 271 -0.05 1.60 0.07
CA SER A 271 -1.19 2.41 0.53
C SER A 271 -1.30 3.72 -0.25
N ARG A 272 -0.17 4.37 -0.57
CA ARG A 272 -0.11 5.58 -1.41
C ARG A 272 -0.67 5.30 -2.80
N SER A 273 -0.18 4.26 -3.46
CA SER A 273 -0.67 3.83 -4.78
C SER A 273 -2.17 3.50 -4.77
N PHE A 274 -2.64 2.80 -3.74
CA PHE A 274 -4.06 2.54 -3.56
C PHE A 274 -4.90 3.83 -3.47
N SER A 275 -4.41 4.85 -2.76
CA SER A 275 -5.07 6.15 -2.68
C SER A 275 -5.25 6.77 -4.06
N TYR A 276 -4.19 6.82 -4.88
CA TYR A 276 -4.25 7.35 -6.24
C TYR A 276 -5.16 6.55 -7.18
N MET A 277 -5.23 5.23 -7.01
CA MET A 277 -6.11 4.34 -7.78
C MET A 277 -7.57 4.33 -7.31
N THR A 278 -7.93 5.09 -6.27
CA THR A 278 -9.32 5.13 -5.77
C THR A 278 -10.32 5.52 -6.87
N ARG A 279 -9.94 6.45 -7.76
CA ARG A 279 -10.79 6.87 -8.87
C ARG A 279 -10.97 5.76 -9.92
N TYR A 280 -9.93 4.98 -10.22
CA TYR A 280 -10.06 3.79 -11.06
C TYR A 280 -11.06 2.79 -10.49
N PHE A 281 -10.94 2.47 -9.20
CA PHE A 281 -11.85 1.54 -8.54
C PHE A 281 -13.29 2.07 -8.53
N TYR A 282 -13.46 3.38 -8.37
CA TYR A 282 -14.75 4.03 -8.49
C TYR A 282 -15.36 3.84 -9.89
N LEU A 283 -14.58 4.06 -10.96
CA LEU A 283 -15.02 3.91 -12.35
C LEU A 283 -15.30 2.45 -12.73
N LYS A 284 -14.52 1.48 -12.21
CA LYS A 284 -14.84 0.05 -12.34
C LYS A 284 -16.04 -0.38 -11.49
N GLY A 285 -16.54 0.50 -10.63
CA GLY A 285 -17.66 0.22 -9.73
C GLY A 285 -17.31 -0.76 -8.62
N PHE A 286 -16.03 -0.92 -8.28
CA PHE A 286 -15.59 -1.83 -7.24
C PHE A 286 -16.12 -1.39 -5.86
N ASN A 287 -16.49 -2.37 -5.05
CA ASN A 287 -16.68 -2.16 -3.62
C ASN A 287 -15.31 -2.14 -2.89
N HIS A 288 -15.28 -1.76 -1.61
CA HIS A 288 -14.02 -1.64 -0.88
C HIS A 288 -13.26 -2.97 -0.75
N LYS A 289 -13.99 -4.10 -0.65
CA LYS A 289 -13.39 -5.44 -0.59
C LYS A 289 -12.76 -5.81 -1.93
N GLU A 290 -13.49 -5.63 -3.03
CA GLU A 290 -13.01 -5.87 -4.41
C GLU A 290 -11.79 -5.02 -4.74
N ALA A 291 -11.79 -3.74 -4.39
CA ALA A 291 -10.63 -2.87 -4.58
C ALA A 291 -9.41 -3.37 -3.80
N LYS A 292 -9.60 -3.82 -2.56
CA LYS A 292 -8.52 -4.41 -1.75
C LYS A 292 -8.04 -5.73 -2.32
N ASP A 293 -8.95 -6.61 -2.75
CA ASP A 293 -8.59 -7.89 -3.35
C ASP A 293 -7.79 -7.67 -4.65
N PHE A 294 -8.20 -6.71 -5.50
CA PHE A 294 -7.43 -6.28 -6.67
C PHE A 294 -6.04 -5.77 -6.30
N GLN A 295 -5.92 -4.99 -5.22
CA GLN A 295 -4.62 -4.53 -4.73
C GLN A 295 -3.70 -5.70 -4.35
N TYR A 296 -4.21 -6.69 -3.62
CA TYR A 296 -3.41 -7.86 -3.20
C TYR A 296 -3.08 -8.79 -4.36
N GLU A 297 -3.95 -8.89 -5.36
CA GLU A 297 -3.70 -9.64 -6.59
C GLU A 297 -2.62 -8.99 -7.46
N ASN A 298 -2.38 -7.68 -7.33
CA ASN A 298 -1.42 -6.92 -8.13
C ASN A 298 -0.39 -6.18 -7.24
N TYR A 299 -0.06 -6.74 -6.07
CA TYR A 299 0.57 -5.97 -5.00
C TYR A 299 1.93 -5.40 -5.38
N GLY A 300 2.76 -6.13 -6.13
CA GLY A 300 4.06 -5.62 -6.56
C GLY A 300 3.94 -4.38 -7.46
N HIS A 301 2.93 -4.33 -8.35
CA HIS A 301 2.63 -3.13 -9.13
C HIS A 301 2.24 -1.93 -8.26
N PHE A 302 1.45 -2.16 -7.20
CA PHE A 302 1.10 -1.12 -6.23
C PHE A 302 2.31 -0.64 -5.44
N VAL A 303 3.23 -1.54 -5.09
CA VAL A 303 4.51 -1.19 -4.44
C VAL A 303 5.35 -0.35 -5.38
N CYS A 304 5.61 -0.78 -6.62
CA CYS A 304 6.45 -0.05 -7.59
C CYS A 304 5.91 1.35 -7.91
N PHE A 305 4.60 1.46 -8.21
CA PHE A 305 3.97 2.76 -8.41
C PHE A 305 4.08 3.62 -7.15
N GLY A 306 3.82 3.04 -5.98
CA GLY A 306 3.84 3.70 -4.68
C GLY A 306 5.23 4.21 -4.28
N MET A 307 6.28 3.46 -4.62
CA MET A 307 7.67 3.83 -4.37
C MET A 307 8.08 4.98 -5.27
N ALA A 308 7.84 4.87 -6.58
CA ALA A 308 8.15 5.93 -7.54
C ALA A 308 7.40 7.24 -7.21
N SER A 309 6.10 7.17 -6.93
CA SER A 309 5.33 8.33 -6.47
C SER A 309 5.86 8.90 -5.15
N GLY A 310 6.25 8.04 -4.21
CA GLY A 310 6.84 8.45 -2.93
C GLY A 310 8.18 9.15 -3.07
N ILE A 311 9.02 8.75 -4.03
CA ILE A 311 10.29 9.43 -4.34
C ILE A 311 10.01 10.82 -4.92
N LEU A 312 9.07 10.94 -5.85
CA LEU A 312 8.69 12.23 -6.44
C LEU A 312 8.09 13.20 -5.40
N GLU A 313 7.35 12.69 -4.41
CA GLU A 313 6.75 13.48 -3.33
C GLU A 313 7.72 13.81 -2.19
N PHE A 314 8.96 13.31 -2.24
CA PHE A 314 9.86 13.37 -1.10
C PHE A 314 10.32 14.80 -0.77
N LEU A 315 10.50 15.65 -1.78
CA LEU A 315 10.95 17.02 -1.60
C LEU A 315 9.79 17.97 -1.26
N PRO A 316 9.98 18.89 -0.29
CA PRO A 316 8.98 19.89 0.06
C PRO A 316 8.68 20.80 -1.12
N PHE A 317 7.43 21.26 -1.20
CA PHE A 317 6.87 22.13 -2.25
C PHE A 317 6.80 21.49 -3.65
N ILE A 318 7.80 20.69 -4.03
CA ILE A 318 7.74 19.84 -5.23
C ILE A 318 6.61 18.82 -5.09
N SER A 319 6.35 18.35 -3.86
CA SER A 319 5.19 17.54 -3.49
C SER A 319 3.85 18.05 -4.03
N ILE A 320 3.67 19.37 -4.15
CA ILE A 320 2.45 19.98 -4.70
C ILE A 320 2.22 19.53 -6.15
N ILE A 321 3.26 19.67 -6.98
CA ILE A 321 3.23 19.32 -8.40
C ILE A 321 3.26 17.80 -8.56
N THR A 322 4.08 17.12 -7.77
CA THR A 322 4.28 15.67 -7.91
C THR A 322 3.07 14.86 -7.45
N MET A 323 2.29 15.32 -6.48
CA MET A 323 1.00 14.70 -6.13
C MET A 323 0.01 14.74 -7.30
N ALA A 324 -0.14 15.90 -7.95
CA ALA A 324 -1.00 16.02 -9.13
C ALA A 324 -0.47 15.17 -10.31
N SER A 325 0.84 15.13 -10.49
CA SER A 325 1.51 14.24 -11.44
C SER A 325 1.22 12.77 -11.14
N ASN A 326 1.25 12.36 -9.88
CA ASN A 326 0.96 10.99 -9.48
C ASN A 326 -0.52 10.63 -9.73
N THR A 327 -1.44 11.58 -9.58
CA THR A 327 -2.84 11.44 -10.02
C THR A 327 -2.95 11.19 -11.52
N ILE A 328 -2.25 11.97 -12.34
CA ILE A 328 -2.21 11.80 -13.81
C ILE A 328 -1.58 10.46 -14.18
N GLY A 329 -0.48 10.10 -13.53
CA GLY A 329 0.15 8.78 -13.67
C GLY A 329 -0.82 7.64 -13.34
N ALA A 330 -1.61 7.75 -12.27
CA ALA A 330 -2.62 6.76 -11.94
C ALA A 330 -3.76 6.70 -12.97
N ALA A 331 -4.10 7.82 -13.62
CA ALA A 331 -5.05 7.83 -14.74
C ALA A 331 -4.48 7.08 -15.95
N LYS A 332 -3.23 7.35 -16.33
CA LYS A 332 -2.55 6.63 -17.43
C LYS A 332 -2.41 5.14 -17.14
N TRP A 333 -2.04 4.80 -15.89
CA TRP A 333 -1.97 3.40 -15.47
C TRP A 333 -3.33 2.71 -15.60
N SER A 334 -4.42 3.40 -15.25
CA SER A 334 -5.76 2.83 -15.40
C SER A 334 -6.19 2.58 -16.85
N LEU A 335 -5.75 3.44 -17.78
CA LEU A 335 -5.97 3.23 -19.21
C LEU A 335 -5.23 1.98 -19.69
N ALA A 336 -3.97 1.85 -19.32
CA ALA A 336 -3.18 0.66 -19.64
C ALA A 336 -3.80 -0.63 -19.07
N LEU A 337 -4.33 -0.59 -17.84
CA LEU A 337 -5.06 -1.72 -17.25
C LEU A 337 -6.33 -2.04 -18.05
N ASN A 338 -7.10 -1.02 -18.41
CA ASN A 338 -8.33 -1.19 -19.17
C ASN A 338 -8.09 -1.72 -20.60
N GLU A 339 -7.05 -1.24 -21.27
CA GLU A 339 -6.64 -1.74 -22.59
C GLU A 339 -6.22 -3.20 -22.56
N ARG A 340 -5.43 -3.59 -21.55
CA ARG A 340 -5.02 -4.99 -21.36
C ARG A 340 -6.23 -5.89 -21.12
N GLU A 341 -7.16 -5.47 -20.25
CA GLU A 341 -8.41 -6.20 -20.01
C GLU A 341 -9.23 -6.37 -21.30
N ASN A 342 -9.34 -5.32 -22.11
CA ASN A 342 -10.07 -5.38 -23.38
C ASN A 342 -9.38 -6.28 -24.42
N LYS A 343 -8.04 -6.35 -24.44
CA LYS A 343 -7.30 -7.26 -25.31
C LYS A 343 -7.54 -8.72 -24.95
N LEU A 344 -7.54 -9.04 -23.66
CA LEU A 344 -7.80 -10.41 -23.19
C LEU A 344 -9.22 -10.87 -23.55
N LYS A 345 -10.23 -10.01 -23.36
CA LYS A 345 -11.62 -10.31 -23.74
C LYS A 345 -11.86 -10.49 -25.24
N LYS A 346 -10.93 -10.04 -26.10
CA LYS A 346 -11.00 -10.24 -27.54
C LYS A 346 -10.35 -11.55 -27.99
N ASN A 347 -9.50 -12.13 -27.15
CA ASN A 347 -8.75 -13.35 -27.44
C ASN A 347 -9.42 -14.61 -26.85
N GLU A 348 -10.48 -14.42 -26.06
CA GLU A 348 -11.44 -15.44 -25.64
C GLU A 348 -12.66 -15.41 -26.57
#